data_AF-A0A3P1XL42-F1
#
_entry.id   AF-A0A3P1XL42-F1
#
_cell.length_a   1.000
_cell.length_b   1.000
_cell.length_c   1.000
_cell.angle_alpha   90.00
_cell.angle_beta   90.00
_cell.angle_gamma   90.00
#
_symmetry.space_group_name_H-M   'P 1'
#
loop_
_entity.id
_entity.type
_entity.pdbx_description
1 polymer ?
#
loop_
_entity_poly.entity_id
_entity_poly.type
_entity_poly.pdbx_seq_one_letter_code
_entity_poly.pdbx_strand_id
1 'polypeptide(L)'
;TLPSIYGERAVLRLLDKNSLQLSLNNLGMTAADKQDLENLIQLPHGIILVTGPTGSGKSTTLYAILSALNTPGRNILTVEDPVEYELEGIGQTQVNTRVDMSFARGLRAILRQDPDVVMVGEIRDTETAQIAVQASLTGHLVLSTLHTNSASGAVTRLRDMGVESFLLSSSLAGIIAQRLV
;
A
#
# COMPACT_ATOMS: atom_id res chain seq x y z
N THR A 1 -13.81 17.57 10.33
CA THR A 1 -14.19 18.43 11.46
C THR A 1 -14.52 17.54 12.65
N LEU A 2 -14.57 18.09 13.86
CA LEU A 2 -14.96 17.37 15.06
C LEU A 2 -16.02 18.19 15.82
N PRO A 3 -17.20 17.64 16.13
CA PRO A 3 -18.19 18.31 16.98
C PRO A 3 -17.60 18.63 18.35
N SER A 4 -17.85 19.83 18.82
CA SER A 4 -17.43 20.37 20.11
C SER A 4 -18.65 20.92 20.85
N ILE A 5 -18.56 21.05 22.17
CA ILE A 5 -19.61 21.65 23.01
C ILE A 5 -19.97 23.07 22.53
N TYR A 6 -19.04 23.76 21.87
CA TYR A 6 -19.19 25.13 21.37
C TYR A 6 -19.29 25.25 19.85
N GLY A 7 -19.67 24.17 19.14
CA GLY A 7 -19.81 24.17 17.67
C GLY A 7 -18.89 23.16 17.00
N GLU A 8 -18.23 23.53 15.91
CA GLU A 8 -17.33 22.62 15.19
C GLU A 8 -15.87 23.04 15.30
N ARG A 9 -14.98 22.06 15.46
CA ARG A 9 -13.53 22.26 15.31
C ARG A 9 -13.07 21.73 13.96
N ALA A 10 -12.45 22.59 13.17
CA ALA A 10 -11.76 22.19 11.94
C ALA A 10 -10.24 22.21 12.16
N VAL A 11 -9.54 21.27 11.53
CA VAL A 11 -8.08 21.28 11.43
C VAL A 11 -7.75 21.12 9.95
N LEU A 12 -6.98 22.05 9.39
CA LEU A 12 -6.47 21.96 8.04
C LEU A 12 -4.98 21.65 8.08
N ARG A 13 -4.59 20.57 7.41
CA ARG A 13 -3.18 20.23 7.21
C ARG A 13 -2.80 20.70 5.81
N LEU A 14 -1.85 21.63 5.74
CA LEU A 14 -1.23 22.02 4.48
C LEU A 14 -0.11 21.02 4.17
N LEU A 15 -0.16 20.43 2.98
CA LEU A 15 0.87 19.53 2.48
C LEU A 15 1.49 20.18 1.24
N ASP A 16 2.80 20.35 1.24
CA ASP A 16 3.54 20.82 0.07
C ASP A 16 3.74 19.67 -0.92
N LYS A 17 3.31 19.88 -2.17
CA LYS A 17 3.41 18.88 -3.24
C LYS A 17 4.78 18.86 -3.93
N ASN A 18 5.58 19.91 -3.80
CA ASN A 18 6.83 20.07 -4.56
C ASN A 18 8.07 19.50 -3.86
N SER A 19 7.95 19.05 -2.60
CA SER A 19 9.10 18.66 -1.77
C SER A 19 9.43 17.16 -1.79
N LEU A 20 8.64 16.33 -2.49
CA LEU A 20 8.80 14.88 -2.46
C LEU A 20 9.65 14.37 -3.62
N GLN A 21 10.96 14.26 -3.38
CA GLN A 21 11.81 13.36 -4.17
C GLN A 21 11.54 11.91 -3.74
N LEU A 22 10.59 11.26 -4.40
CA LEU A 22 10.21 9.87 -4.19
C LEU A 22 11.29 8.92 -4.75
N SER A 23 12.33 8.68 -3.95
CA SER A 23 13.39 7.74 -4.26
C SER A 23 13.69 6.88 -3.04
N LEU A 24 13.89 5.57 -3.26
CA LEU A 24 14.36 4.65 -2.23
C LEU A 24 15.68 5.12 -1.58
N ASN A 25 16.53 5.84 -2.32
CA ASN A 25 17.77 6.42 -1.80
C ASN A 25 17.54 7.48 -0.71
N ASN A 26 16.40 8.16 -0.72
CA ASN A 26 16.13 9.33 0.12
C ASN A 26 15.26 8.99 1.35
N LEU A 27 14.93 7.70 1.56
CA LEU A 27 14.04 7.27 2.65
C LEU A 27 14.75 7.06 4.00
N GLY A 28 16.07 7.21 4.06
CA GLY A 28 16.84 6.99 5.29
C GLY A 28 17.04 5.52 5.66
N MET A 29 16.84 4.60 4.71
CA MET A 29 17.12 3.17 4.89
C MET A 29 18.62 2.91 5.02
N THR A 30 19.00 1.90 5.80
CA THR A 30 20.37 1.38 5.76
C THR A 30 20.64 0.74 4.39
N ALA A 31 21.92 0.61 4.02
CA ALA A 31 22.28 -0.04 2.75
C ALA A 31 21.77 -1.50 2.68
N ALA A 32 21.75 -2.21 3.81
CA ALA A 32 21.22 -3.57 3.90
C ALA A 32 19.71 -3.61 3.68
N ASP A 33 18.94 -2.81 4.43
CA ASP A 33 17.48 -2.78 4.30
C ASP A 33 17.04 -2.35 2.90
N LYS A 34 17.78 -1.41 2.30
CA LYS A 34 17.54 -0.97 0.94
C LYS A 34 17.76 -2.09 -0.06
N GLN A 35 18.85 -2.85 0.07
CA GLN A 35 19.14 -3.97 -0.82
C GLN A 35 18.09 -5.07 -0.69
N ASP A 36 17.64 -5.36 0.53
CA ASP A 36 16.58 -6.35 0.77
C ASP A 36 15.25 -5.89 0.15
N LEU A 37 14.92 -4.59 0.28
CA LEU A 37 13.73 -4.04 -0.36
C LEU A 37 13.83 -4.09 -1.88
N GLU A 38 14.98 -3.70 -2.45
CA GLU A 38 15.22 -3.78 -3.90
C GLU A 38 15.07 -5.22 -4.41
N ASN A 39 15.53 -6.22 -3.67
CA ASN A 39 15.32 -7.62 -4.01
C ASN A 39 13.85 -8.03 -3.95
N LEU A 40 13.12 -7.60 -2.91
CA LEU A 40 11.70 -7.92 -2.73
C LEU A 40 10.83 -7.37 -3.87
N ILE A 41 11.04 -6.12 -4.28
CA ILE A 41 10.19 -5.46 -5.29
C ILE A 41 10.46 -5.98 -6.72
N GLN A 42 11.53 -6.74 -6.93
CA GLN A 42 11.82 -7.41 -8.20
C GLN A 42 11.15 -8.79 -8.33
N LEU A 43 10.50 -9.27 -7.27
CA LEU A 43 9.74 -10.51 -7.35
C LEU A 43 8.59 -10.38 -8.36
N PRO A 44 8.31 -11.43 -9.15
CA PRO A 44 7.25 -11.39 -10.15
C PRO A 44 5.85 -11.31 -9.51
N HIS A 45 5.70 -11.85 -8.30
CA HIS A 45 4.44 -11.86 -7.58
C HIS A 45 4.67 -12.00 -6.08
N GLY A 46 3.62 -11.73 -5.30
CA GLY A 46 3.64 -11.80 -3.84
C GLY A 46 3.14 -10.52 -3.20
N ILE A 47 2.90 -10.57 -1.89
CA ILE A 47 2.45 -9.41 -1.11
C ILE A 47 3.62 -8.80 -0.37
N ILE A 48 3.83 -7.49 -0.56
CA ILE A 48 4.73 -6.68 0.26
C ILE A 48 3.87 -5.72 1.08
N LEU A 49 4.03 -5.77 2.40
CA LEU A 49 3.28 -4.91 3.32
C LEU A 49 4.20 -3.90 4.01
N VAL A 50 3.83 -2.63 3.97
CA VAL A 50 4.43 -1.61 4.82
C VAL A 50 3.51 -1.36 6.01
N THR A 51 4.00 -1.55 7.23
CA THR A 51 3.22 -1.38 8.45
C THR A 51 3.81 -0.35 9.40
N GLY A 52 2.95 0.26 10.21
CA GLY A 52 3.31 1.29 11.17
C GLY A 52 2.14 2.21 11.52
N PRO A 53 2.29 3.05 12.55
CA PRO A 53 1.24 3.99 12.96
C PRO A 53 0.96 5.06 11.90
N THR A 54 -0.05 5.90 12.15
CA THR A 54 -0.30 7.09 11.32
C THR A 54 0.90 8.02 11.38
N GLY A 55 1.31 8.56 10.23
CA GLY A 55 2.46 9.46 10.13
C GLY A 55 3.82 8.76 10.17
N SER A 56 3.87 7.43 10.02
CA SER A 56 5.15 6.70 9.96
C SER A 56 5.82 6.67 8.59
N GLY A 57 5.28 7.37 7.59
CA GLY A 57 5.83 7.44 6.22
C GLY A 57 5.52 6.25 5.32
N LYS A 58 4.50 5.43 5.64
CA LYS A 58 4.13 4.24 4.83
C LYS A 58 3.81 4.59 3.37
N SER A 59 2.95 5.58 3.16
CA SER A 59 2.56 6.05 1.82
C SER A 59 3.79 6.52 1.04
N THR A 60 4.69 7.28 1.67
CA THR A 60 5.94 7.75 1.07
C THR A 60 6.83 6.60 0.61
N THR A 61 6.97 5.54 1.42
CA THR A 61 7.73 4.35 1.06
C THR A 61 7.07 3.59 -0.08
N LEU A 62 5.75 3.40 -0.07
CA LEU A 62 5.02 2.77 -1.18
C LEU A 62 5.17 3.56 -2.48
N TYR A 63 5.07 4.88 -2.43
CA TYR A 63 5.25 5.74 -3.60
C TYR A 63 6.67 5.67 -4.15
N ALA A 64 7.69 5.62 -3.29
CA ALA A 64 9.08 5.42 -3.74
C ALA A 64 9.30 4.03 -4.37
N ILE A 65 8.64 2.97 -3.86
CA ILE A 65 8.63 1.65 -4.49
C ILE A 65 7.97 1.72 -5.87
N LEU A 66 6.79 2.34 -5.96
CA LEU A 66 6.06 2.51 -7.22
C LEU A 66 6.91 3.27 -8.26
N SER A 67 7.55 4.37 -7.87
CA SER A 67 8.47 5.11 -8.74
C SER A 67 9.67 4.27 -9.20
N ALA A 68 10.20 3.40 -8.33
CA ALA A 68 11.30 2.49 -8.70
C ALA A 68 10.86 1.38 -9.67
N LEU A 69 9.60 0.94 -9.60
CA LEU A 69 9.02 -0.07 -10.48
C LEU A 69 8.48 0.50 -11.80
N ASN A 70 8.28 1.81 -11.88
CA ASN A 70 7.68 2.51 -13.02
C ASN A 70 8.63 2.56 -14.21
N THR A 71 8.73 1.42 -14.91
CA THR A 71 9.52 1.25 -16.12
C THR A 71 8.63 0.93 -17.32
N PRO A 72 9.05 1.26 -18.55
CA PRO A 72 8.31 0.87 -19.74
C PRO A 72 8.08 -0.64 -19.78
N GLY A 73 6.84 -1.06 -20.04
CA GLY A 73 6.46 -2.46 -20.11
C GLY A 73 5.95 -3.08 -18.82
N ARG A 74 5.83 -2.31 -17.72
CA ARG A 74 5.06 -2.71 -16.54
C ARG A 74 3.76 -1.92 -16.43
N ASN A 75 2.63 -2.61 -16.29
CA ASN A 75 1.34 -2.03 -16.02
C ASN A 75 1.13 -1.93 -14.49
N ILE A 76 1.17 -0.71 -13.96
CA ILE A 76 1.06 -0.44 -12.52
C ILE A 76 -0.23 0.29 -12.23
N LEU A 77 -1.08 -0.30 -11.39
CA LEU A 77 -2.40 0.25 -11.05
C LEU A 77 -2.60 0.32 -9.53
N THR A 78 -3.26 1.37 -9.04
CA THR A 78 -3.45 1.59 -7.59
C THR A 78 -4.91 1.88 -7.22
N VAL A 79 -5.31 1.53 -5.98
CA VAL A 79 -6.54 2.01 -5.33
C VAL A 79 -6.20 2.71 -4.03
N GLU A 80 -6.61 3.97 -3.88
CA GLU A 80 -6.17 4.86 -2.78
C GLU A 80 -7.32 5.67 -2.18
N ASP A 81 -7.19 6.12 -0.93
CA ASP A 81 -8.22 6.91 -0.20
C ASP A 81 -7.59 7.99 0.71
N PRO A 82 -7.30 9.21 0.20
CA PRO A 82 -7.32 9.63 -1.21
C PRO A 82 -6.00 9.30 -1.93
N VAL A 83 -5.91 9.62 -3.22
CA VAL A 83 -4.62 9.70 -3.92
C VAL A 83 -3.83 10.89 -3.37
N GLU A 84 -2.64 10.65 -2.81
CA GLU A 84 -1.83 11.71 -2.17
C GLU A 84 -1.12 12.58 -3.21
N TYR A 85 -0.51 11.95 -4.22
CA TYR A 85 0.22 12.60 -5.31
C TYR A 85 -0.03 11.86 -6.62
N GLU A 86 -0.01 12.60 -7.73
CA GLU A 86 -0.09 12.02 -9.05
C GLU A 86 1.28 11.50 -9.48
N LEU A 87 1.34 10.23 -9.89
CA LEU A 87 2.53 9.56 -10.41
C LEU A 87 2.35 9.32 -11.90
N GLU A 88 3.09 10.08 -12.71
CA GLU A 88 3.07 9.91 -14.17
C GLU A 88 3.42 8.47 -14.56
N GLY A 89 2.63 7.87 -15.46
CA GLY A 89 2.81 6.49 -15.90
C GLY A 89 2.12 5.43 -15.04
N ILE A 90 1.52 5.80 -13.90
CA ILE A 90 0.81 4.88 -13.00
C ILE A 90 -0.70 5.17 -13.03
N GLY A 91 -1.52 4.15 -13.23
CA GLY A 91 -2.97 4.30 -13.22
C GLY A 91 -3.53 4.33 -11.79
N GLN A 92 -3.78 5.51 -11.25
CA GLN A 92 -4.25 5.69 -9.87
C GLN A 92 -5.76 5.85 -9.79
N THR A 93 -6.42 4.95 -9.05
CA THR A 93 -7.87 4.99 -8.80
C THR A 93 -8.16 5.46 -7.37
N GLN A 94 -8.98 6.49 -7.22
CA GLN A 94 -9.42 6.92 -5.90
C GLN A 94 -10.72 6.22 -5.47
N VAL A 95 -10.79 5.80 -4.21
CA VAL A 95 -12.01 5.39 -3.53
C VAL A 95 -13.05 6.51 -3.60
N ASN A 96 -14.30 6.15 -3.88
CA ASN A 96 -15.39 7.12 -4.01
C ASN A 96 -16.70 6.54 -3.46
N THR A 97 -17.05 6.96 -2.25
CA THR A 97 -18.25 6.52 -1.55
C THR A 97 -19.56 6.97 -2.19
N ARG A 98 -19.54 8.02 -3.04
CA ARG A 98 -20.78 8.50 -3.72
C ARG A 98 -21.29 7.52 -4.79
N VAL A 99 -20.42 6.64 -5.26
CA VAL A 99 -20.71 5.65 -6.30
C VAL A 99 -20.38 4.23 -5.84
N ASP A 100 -20.24 4.03 -4.52
CA ASP A 100 -19.85 2.76 -3.88
C ASP A 100 -18.55 2.16 -4.44
N MET A 101 -17.56 2.98 -4.77
CA MET A 101 -16.22 2.54 -5.16
C MET A 101 -15.36 2.35 -3.91
N SER A 102 -15.37 1.14 -3.34
CA SER A 102 -14.53 0.74 -2.19
C SER A 102 -13.17 0.18 -2.61
N PHE A 103 -12.26 -0.06 -1.65
CA PHE A 103 -10.99 -0.77 -1.90
C PHE A 103 -11.21 -2.13 -2.58
N ALA A 104 -12.08 -2.98 -2.02
CA ALA A 104 -12.38 -4.29 -2.59
C ALA A 104 -12.94 -4.20 -4.02
N ARG A 105 -13.85 -3.24 -4.28
CA ARG A 105 -14.41 -3.05 -5.63
C ARG A 105 -13.39 -2.52 -6.62
N GLY A 106 -12.60 -1.53 -6.22
CA GLY A 106 -11.51 -0.97 -7.03
C GLY A 106 -10.46 -2.03 -7.36
N LEU A 107 -10.05 -2.82 -6.37
CA LEU A 107 -9.06 -3.87 -6.55
C LEU A 107 -9.54 -4.93 -7.54
N ARG A 108 -10.80 -5.39 -7.42
CA ARG A 108 -11.39 -6.30 -8.42
C ARG A 108 -11.40 -5.69 -9.83
N ALA A 109 -11.65 -4.39 -9.94
CA ALA A 109 -11.67 -3.71 -11.23
C ALA A 109 -10.27 -3.66 -11.85
N ILE A 110 -9.26 -3.31 -11.06
CA ILE A 110 -7.85 -3.30 -11.47
C ILE A 110 -7.39 -4.67 -11.96
N LEU A 111 -7.77 -5.76 -11.29
CA LEU A 111 -7.37 -7.12 -11.71
C LEU A 111 -7.94 -7.55 -13.07
N ARG A 112 -8.89 -6.78 -13.65
CA ARG A 112 -9.38 -6.99 -15.03
C ARG A 112 -8.68 -6.10 -16.05
N GLN A 113 -7.63 -5.41 -15.66
CA GLN A 113 -6.88 -4.47 -16.51
C GLN A 113 -5.49 -4.99 -16.84
N ASP A 114 -5.24 -6.29 -16.67
CA ASP A 114 -3.94 -6.94 -16.92
C ASP A 114 -2.75 -6.25 -16.20
N PRO A 115 -2.83 -5.99 -14.87
CA PRO A 115 -1.75 -5.33 -14.15
C PRO A 115 -0.59 -6.30 -13.88
N ASP A 116 0.64 -5.79 -13.85
CA ASP A 116 1.79 -6.50 -13.31
C ASP A 116 1.94 -6.23 -11.80
N VAL A 117 1.72 -4.96 -11.42
CA VAL A 117 1.84 -4.48 -10.04
C VAL A 117 0.55 -3.80 -9.63
N VAL A 118 0.06 -4.18 -8.45
CA VAL A 118 -1.13 -3.59 -7.85
C VAL A 118 -0.79 -3.00 -6.50
N MET A 119 -1.18 -1.74 -6.26
CA MET A 119 -1.10 -1.13 -4.94
C MET A 119 -2.49 -0.86 -4.37
N VAL A 120 -2.72 -1.27 -3.13
CA VAL A 120 -3.93 -0.97 -2.38
C VAL A 120 -3.51 -0.12 -1.19
N GLY A 121 -4.06 1.08 -1.04
CA GLY A 121 -3.64 2.03 0.00
C GLY A 121 -3.54 1.40 1.39
N GLU A 122 -4.51 0.56 1.73
CA GLU A 122 -4.46 -0.28 2.94
C GLU A 122 -5.44 -1.46 2.87
N ILE A 123 -5.17 -2.49 3.67
CA ILE A 123 -6.08 -3.62 3.88
C ILE A 123 -6.80 -3.40 5.22
N ARG A 124 -8.06 -2.96 5.18
CA ARG A 124 -8.88 -2.70 6.38
C ARG A 124 -9.78 -3.86 6.78
N ASP A 125 -10.16 -4.69 5.81
CA ASP A 125 -11.20 -5.70 5.94
C ASP A 125 -10.82 -7.03 5.27
N THR A 126 -11.57 -8.07 5.64
CA THR A 126 -11.43 -9.44 5.14
C THR A 126 -11.57 -9.52 3.63
N GLU A 127 -12.50 -8.77 3.04
CA GLU A 127 -12.80 -8.84 1.62
C GLU A 127 -11.59 -8.37 0.79
N THR A 128 -11.04 -7.21 1.13
CA THR A 128 -9.84 -6.64 0.51
C THR A 128 -8.63 -7.55 0.72
N ALA A 129 -8.47 -8.11 1.93
CA ALA A 129 -7.39 -9.04 2.25
C ALA A 129 -7.44 -10.30 1.38
N GLN A 130 -8.63 -10.90 1.23
CA GLN A 130 -8.81 -12.11 0.42
C GLN A 130 -8.49 -11.84 -1.04
N ILE A 131 -8.93 -10.72 -1.60
CA ILE A 131 -8.66 -10.37 -3.00
C ILE A 131 -7.15 -10.12 -3.21
N ALA A 132 -6.48 -9.42 -2.29
CA ALA A 132 -5.04 -9.17 -2.36
C ALA A 132 -4.23 -10.47 -2.32
N VAL A 133 -4.63 -11.42 -1.48
CA VAL A 133 -4.04 -12.77 -1.43
C VAL A 133 -4.24 -13.51 -2.74
N GLN A 134 -5.47 -13.55 -3.27
CA GLN A 134 -5.73 -14.21 -4.54
C GLN A 134 -4.92 -13.59 -5.69
N ALA A 135 -4.87 -12.25 -5.77
CA ALA A 135 -4.06 -11.55 -6.77
C ALA A 135 -2.58 -11.96 -6.72
N SER A 136 -2.01 -12.04 -5.51
CA SER A 136 -0.61 -12.44 -5.35
C SER A 136 -0.31 -13.89 -5.78
N LEU A 137 -1.30 -14.78 -5.64
CA LEU A 137 -1.19 -16.18 -6.03
C LEU A 137 -1.43 -16.37 -7.54
N THR A 138 -2.06 -15.41 -8.20
CA THR A 138 -2.30 -15.41 -9.66
C THR A 138 -1.29 -14.59 -10.44
N GLY A 139 -0.10 -14.33 -9.87
CA GLY A 139 1.03 -13.76 -10.60
C GLY A 139 1.18 -12.25 -10.51
N HIS A 140 0.53 -11.59 -9.54
CA HIS A 140 0.63 -10.14 -9.36
C HIS A 140 1.54 -9.77 -8.19
N LEU A 141 2.34 -8.73 -8.34
CA LEU A 141 3.01 -8.10 -7.20
C LEU A 141 2.03 -7.14 -6.51
N VAL A 142 1.69 -7.42 -5.25
CA VAL A 142 0.71 -6.65 -4.48
C VAL A 142 1.41 -5.86 -3.38
N LEU A 143 1.23 -4.55 -3.41
CA LEU A 143 1.74 -3.61 -2.42
C LEU A 143 0.58 -3.09 -1.56
N SER A 144 0.73 -3.08 -0.23
CA SER A 144 -0.27 -2.45 0.62
C SER A 144 0.27 -2.03 1.99
N THR A 145 -0.59 -1.43 2.80
CA THR A 145 -0.28 -1.07 4.18
C THR A 145 -1.19 -1.70 5.21
N LEU A 146 -0.66 -1.80 6.43
CA LEU A 146 -1.41 -2.11 7.65
C LEU A 146 -1.02 -1.15 8.77
N HIS A 147 -1.88 -1.07 9.78
CA HIS A 147 -1.65 -0.29 11.00
C HIS A 147 -1.28 -1.22 12.16
N THR A 148 -0.11 -1.85 12.10
CA THR A 148 0.43 -2.67 13.21
C THR A 148 1.72 -2.09 13.78
N ASN A 149 2.02 -2.42 15.04
CA ASN A 149 3.18 -1.88 15.74
C ASN A 149 4.50 -2.60 15.42
N SER A 150 4.43 -3.75 14.76
CA SER A 150 5.56 -4.59 14.37
C SER A 150 5.25 -5.33 13.07
N ALA A 151 6.31 -5.81 12.41
CA ALA A 151 6.20 -6.64 11.20
C ALA A 151 5.45 -7.95 11.50
N SER A 152 5.83 -8.68 12.56
CA SER A 152 5.12 -9.89 12.98
C SER A 152 3.64 -9.65 13.30
N GLY A 153 3.30 -8.46 13.81
CA GLY A 153 1.92 -8.07 14.07
C GLY A 153 1.06 -8.01 12.80
N ALA A 154 1.64 -7.73 11.63
CA ALA A 154 0.91 -7.74 10.36
C ALA A 154 0.43 -9.16 10.00
N VAL A 155 1.23 -10.19 10.28
CA VAL A 155 0.82 -11.59 10.06
C VAL A 155 -0.38 -11.95 10.95
N THR A 156 -0.29 -11.62 12.25
CA THR A 156 -1.41 -11.83 13.19
C THR A 156 -2.65 -11.07 12.73
N ARG A 157 -2.50 -9.83 12.27
CA ARG A 157 -3.61 -9.00 11.81
C ARG A 157 -4.34 -9.62 10.61
N LEU A 158 -3.62 -10.16 9.62
CA LEU A 158 -4.23 -10.83 8.46
C LEU A 158 -4.96 -12.11 8.88
N ARG A 159 -4.39 -12.87 9.82
CA ARG A 159 -5.06 -14.05 10.37
C ARG A 159 -6.33 -13.69 11.12
N ASP A 160 -6.30 -12.61 11.90
CA ASP A 160 -7.48 -12.10 12.62
C ASP A 160 -8.56 -11.59 11.66
N MET A 161 -8.18 -11.15 10.44
CA MET A 161 -9.11 -10.85 9.34
C MET A 161 -9.64 -12.11 8.63
N GLY A 162 -9.24 -13.31 9.04
CA GLY A 162 -9.71 -14.56 8.48
C GLY A 162 -8.93 -15.05 7.25
N VAL A 163 -7.71 -14.54 7.01
CA VAL A 163 -6.83 -15.14 6.00
C VAL A 163 -6.20 -16.42 6.57
N GLU A 164 -6.34 -17.52 5.84
CA GLU A 164 -5.79 -18.81 6.26
C GLU A 164 -4.27 -18.81 6.28
N SER A 165 -3.67 -19.44 7.31
CA SER A 165 -2.22 -19.45 7.52
C SER A 165 -1.44 -20.01 6.32
N PHE A 166 -1.99 -21.02 5.64
CA PHE A 166 -1.33 -21.62 4.47
C PHE A 166 -1.26 -20.60 3.31
N LEU A 167 -2.32 -19.82 3.09
CA LEU A 167 -2.33 -18.78 2.07
C LEU A 167 -1.27 -17.73 2.39
N LEU A 168 -1.22 -17.25 3.63
CA LEU A 168 -0.21 -16.28 4.06
C LEU A 168 1.21 -16.78 3.83
N SER A 169 1.49 -18.06 4.14
CA SER A 169 2.82 -18.64 3.93
C SER A 169 3.24 -18.69 2.46
N SER A 170 2.27 -18.79 1.53
CA SER A 170 2.52 -18.83 0.10
C SER A 170 2.46 -17.46 -0.59
N SER A 171 1.73 -16.50 -0.04
CA SER A 171 1.48 -15.20 -0.67
C SER A 171 2.41 -14.09 -0.19
N LEU A 172 2.82 -14.11 1.08
CA LEU A 172 3.50 -12.98 1.70
C LEU A 172 5.00 -13.01 1.38
N ALA A 173 5.47 -12.04 0.60
CA ALA A 173 6.87 -11.90 0.22
C ALA A 173 7.70 -11.16 1.28
N GLY A 174 7.14 -10.12 1.89
CA GLY A 174 7.85 -9.34 2.90
C GLY A 174 6.97 -8.38 3.68
N ILE A 175 7.41 -8.02 4.89
CA ILE A 175 6.75 -7.00 5.72
C ILE A 175 7.80 -6.01 6.24
N ILE A 176 7.59 -4.74 5.96
CA ILE A 176 8.43 -3.62 6.39
C ILE A 176 7.72 -2.90 7.54
N ALA A 177 8.31 -2.87 8.74
CA ALA A 177 7.78 -2.09 9.85
C ALA A 177 8.52 -0.75 9.96
N GLN A 178 7.79 0.36 9.86
CA GLN A 178 8.38 1.69 9.72
C GLN A 178 7.90 2.67 10.79
N ARG A 179 8.82 3.56 11.20
CA ARG A 179 8.58 4.76 12.03
C ARG A 179 9.47 5.90 11.52
N LEU A 180 9.03 7.14 11.71
CA LEU A 180 9.85 8.33 11.52
C LEU A 180 10.35 8.82 12.88
N VAL A 181 11.59 9.30 12.92
CA VAL A 181 12.27 9.84 14.11
C VAL A 181 12.74 11.26 13.86
#